data_AF-A0A7I9YY00-F1
#
_entry.id   AF-A0A7I9YY00-F1
#
_cell.length_a   1.000
_cell.length_b   1.000
_cell.length_c   1.000
_cell.angle_alpha   90.00
_cell.angle_beta   90.00
_cell.angle_gamma   90.00
#
_symmetry.space_group_name_H-M   'P 1'
#
loop_
_entity.id
_entity.type
_entity.pdbx_description
1 polymer ?
#
loop_
_entity_poly.entity_id
_entity_poly.type
_entity_poly.pdbx_seq_one_letter_code
_entity_poly.pdbx_strand_id
1 'polypeptide(L)'
;MRYVHIPAATWRRELELAAEAEPASPINQAMAQHISTVGALVSARARAMVEPDPAALTTVLDHAPTTFADFVQQNLPRFADSTACSRLRH
;
A
#
# COMPACT_ATOMS: atom_id res chain seq x y z
N MET A 1 12.63 -9.31 1.47
CA MET A 1 11.80 -9.02 2.66
C MET A 1 11.14 -10.29 3.15
N ARG A 2 10.88 -10.41 4.46
CA ARG A 2 10.13 -11.53 5.05
C ARG A 2 8.79 -11.00 5.53
N TYR A 3 7.71 -11.73 5.25
CA TYR A 3 6.40 -11.42 5.82
C TYR A 3 6.41 -11.59 7.35
N VAL A 4 5.94 -10.59 8.06
CA VAL A 4 5.76 -10.62 9.52
C VAL A 4 4.32 -10.19 9.79
N HIS A 5 3.56 -11.04 10.45
CA HIS A 5 2.20 -10.73 10.85
C HIS A 5 2.20 -9.75 12.03
N ILE A 6 1.33 -8.74 11.97
CA ILE A 6 1.05 -7.82 13.08
C ILE A 6 -0.44 -7.84 13.41
N PRO A 7 -0.84 -7.70 14.69
CA PRO A 7 -2.25 -7.56 15.05
C PRO A 7 -2.89 -6.32 14.40
N ALA A 8 -4.15 -6.42 14.00
CA ALA A 8 -4.87 -5.30 13.38
C ALA A 8 -4.91 -4.03 14.27
N ALA A 9 -5.00 -4.20 15.60
CA ALA A 9 -4.94 -3.10 16.55
C ALA A 9 -3.58 -2.38 16.55
N THR A 10 -2.49 -3.12 16.37
CA THR A 10 -1.13 -2.57 16.25
C THR A 10 -1.01 -1.75 14.97
N TRP A 11 -1.46 -2.31 13.84
CA TRP A 11 -1.43 -1.62 12.55
C TRP A 11 -2.20 -0.29 12.57
N ARG A 12 -3.40 -0.29 13.16
CA ARG A 12 -4.19 0.94 13.31
C ARG A 12 -3.46 2.00 14.12
N ARG A 13 -2.93 1.62 15.28
CA ARG A 13 -2.20 2.54 16.16
C ARG A 13 -0.98 3.14 15.47
N GLU A 14 -0.25 2.34 14.69
CA GLU A 14 0.92 2.81 13.93
C GLU A 14 0.53 3.82 12.86
N LEU A 15 -0.60 3.61 12.16
CA LEU A 15 -1.11 4.58 11.18
C LEU A 15 -1.58 5.89 11.83
N GLU A 16 -2.25 5.82 12.98
CA GLU A 16 -2.68 7.00 13.74
C GLU A 16 -1.46 7.81 14.23
N LEU A 17 -0.46 7.14 14.79
CA LEU A 17 0.80 7.79 15.21
C LEU A 17 1.54 8.42 14.03
N ALA A 18 1.57 7.75 12.87
CA ALA A 18 2.19 8.30 11.66
C ALA A 18 1.47 9.56 11.16
N ALA A 19 0.13 9.59 11.25
CA ALA A 19 -0.68 10.76 10.88
C ALA A 19 -0.46 11.94 11.84
N GLU A 20 -0.15 11.69 13.12
CA GLU A 20 0.17 12.74 14.09
C GLU A 20 1.58 13.28 13.93
N ALA A 21 2.55 12.40 13.68
CA ALA A 21 3.96 12.75 13.60
C ALA A 21 4.30 13.63 12.40
N GLU A 22 3.56 13.48 11.29
CA GLU A 22 3.77 14.24 10.06
C GLU A 22 2.44 14.85 9.57
N PRO A 23 2.02 16.02 10.08
CA PRO A 23 0.77 16.66 9.66
C PRO A 23 0.69 17.03 8.17
N ALA A 24 1.84 17.12 7.49
CA ALA A 24 1.93 17.33 6.05
C ALA A 24 1.91 16.01 5.24
N SER A 25 1.87 14.86 5.90
CA SER A 25 1.69 13.57 5.28
C SER A 25 0.34 13.53 4.54
N PRO A 26 0.27 12.86 3.38
CA PRO A 26 -1.01 12.59 2.75
C PRO A 26 -1.91 11.70 3.62
N ILE A 27 -1.37 10.98 4.62
CA ILE A 27 -2.14 10.15 5.54
C ILE A 27 -2.47 10.98 6.78
N ASN A 28 -3.68 11.54 6.81
CA ASN A 28 -4.24 12.17 8.01
C ASN A 28 -5.03 11.14 8.87
N GLN A 29 -5.54 11.59 10.02
CA GLN A 29 -6.30 10.76 10.97
C GLN A 29 -7.50 10.03 10.33
N ALA A 30 -8.29 10.73 9.52
CA ALA A 30 -9.44 10.12 8.85
C ALA A 30 -8.99 9.02 7.87
N MET A 31 -7.88 9.23 7.15
CA MET A 31 -7.30 8.22 6.28
C MET A 31 -6.71 7.05 7.05
N ALA A 32 -6.02 7.29 8.17
CA ALA A 32 -5.48 6.23 9.03
C ALA A 32 -6.60 5.28 9.50
N GLN A 33 -7.73 5.83 9.94
CA GLN A 33 -8.90 5.06 10.34
C GLN A 33 -9.53 4.30 9.17
N HIS A 34 -9.66 4.95 8.00
CA HIS A 34 -10.22 4.33 6.80
C HIS A 34 -9.36 3.15 6.31
N ILE A 35 -8.05 3.36 6.16
CA ILE A 35 -7.08 2.35 5.73
C ILE A 35 -7.13 1.14 6.69
N SER A 36 -7.09 1.40 8.00
CA SER A 36 -7.14 0.36 9.02
C SER A 36 -8.42 -0.48 8.93
N THR A 37 -9.56 0.17 8.68
CA THR A 37 -10.86 -0.49 8.53
C THR A 37 -10.89 -1.37 7.28
N VAL A 38 -10.44 -0.86 6.14
CA VAL A 38 -10.38 -1.61 4.89
C VAL A 38 -9.47 -2.82 5.02
N GLY A 39 -8.27 -2.66 5.58
CA GLY A 39 -7.38 -3.81 5.73
C GLY A 39 -7.86 -4.83 6.77
N ALA A 40 -8.59 -4.42 7.82
CA ALA A 40 -9.25 -5.36 8.72
C ALA A 40 -10.32 -6.19 7.98
N LEU A 41 -11.13 -5.55 7.13
CA LEU A 41 -12.14 -6.23 6.31
C LEU A 41 -11.51 -7.21 5.32
N VAL A 42 -10.40 -6.82 4.68
CA VAL A 42 -9.67 -7.68 3.74
C VAL A 42 -9.01 -8.85 4.48
N SER A 43 -8.36 -8.61 5.61
CA SER A 43 -7.67 -9.63 6.41
C SER A 43 -8.63 -10.66 7.02
N ALA A 44 -9.81 -10.24 7.44
CA ALA A 44 -10.86 -11.15 7.91
C ALA A 44 -11.37 -12.09 6.82
N ARG A 45 -11.08 -11.80 5.54
CA ARG A 45 -11.49 -12.62 4.42
C ARG A 45 -10.41 -13.66 4.13
N ALA A 46 -10.68 -14.91 4.52
CA ALA A 46 -9.73 -16.03 4.35
C ALA A 46 -9.36 -16.34 2.87
N ARG A 47 -10.09 -15.79 1.90
CA ARG A 47 -9.84 -15.97 0.46
C ARG A 47 -10.37 -14.77 -0.34
N ALA A 48 -9.72 -14.47 -1.47
CA ALA A 48 -10.25 -13.56 -2.47
C ALA A 48 -11.63 -14.04 -2.92
N MET A 49 -12.63 -13.14 -2.99
CA MET A 49 -13.97 -13.50 -3.45
C MET A 49 -14.00 -13.92 -4.92
N VAL A 50 -13.04 -13.42 -5.68
CA VAL A 50 -12.88 -13.62 -7.12
C VAL A 50 -11.42 -13.93 -7.33
N GLU A 51 -11.12 -15.08 -7.91
CA GLU A 51 -9.76 -15.38 -8.36
C GLU A 51 -9.39 -14.41 -9.49
N PRO A 52 -8.18 -13.83 -9.49
CA PRO A 52 -7.76 -12.95 -10.57
C PRO A 52 -7.80 -13.67 -11.92
N ASP A 53 -8.44 -13.08 -12.93
CA ASP A 53 -8.44 -13.57 -14.31
C ASP A 53 -7.71 -12.58 -15.22
N PRO A 54 -6.42 -12.81 -15.52
CA PRO A 54 -5.64 -11.94 -16.40
C PRO A 54 -6.16 -11.88 -17.83
N ALA A 55 -6.84 -12.93 -18.32
CA ALA A 55 -7.39 -12.95 -19.67
C ALA A 55 -8.65 -12.08 -19.77
N ALA A 56 -9.52 -12.13 -18.76
CA ALA A 56 -10.64 -11.22 -18.64
C ALA A 56 -10.17 -9.76 -18.55
N LEU A 57 -9.11 -9.49 -17.76
CA LEU A 57 -8.52 -8.15 -17.68
C LEU A 57 -7.93 -7.71 -19.02
N THR A 58 -7.25 -8.59 -19.74
CA THR A 58 -6.69 -8.28 -21.07
C THR A 58 -7.79 -7.89 -22.06
N THR A 59 -8.92 -8.60 -22.03
CA THR A 59 -10.10 -8.28 -22.88
C THR A 59 -10.66 -6.89 -22.57
N VAL A 60 -10.61 -6.44 -21.32
CA VAL A 60 -11.11 -5.11 -20.92
C VAL A 60 -10.09 -4.01 -21.20
N LEU A 61 -8.79 -4.31 -21.09
CA LEU A 61 -7.71 -3.34 -21.21
C LEU A 61 -7.18 -3.19 -22.65
N ASP A 62 -7.54 -4.08 -23.57
CA ASP A 62 -6.95 -4.23 -24.91
C ASP A 62 -5.42 -4.46 -24.90
N HIS A 63 -4.85 -4.78 -23.73
CA HIS A 63 -3.46 -5.16 -23.56
C HIS A 63 -3.27 -6.01 -22.30
N ALA A 64 -2.15 -6.72 -22.21
CA ALA A 64 -1.83 -7.52 -21.03
C ALA A 64 -1.66 -6.61 -19.78
N PRO A 65 -2.24 -6.96 -18.62
CA PRO A 65 -2.05 -6.18 -17.40
C PRO A 65 -0.59 -6.25 -16.93
N THR A 66 -0.06 -5.11 -16.47
CA THR A 66 1.29 -5.05 -15.91
C THR A 66 1.33 -5.79 -14.57
N THR A 67 2.32 -6.66 -14.40
CA THR A 67 2.50 -7.34 -13.10
C THR A 67 3.04 -6.35 -12.06
N PHE A 68 2.79 -6.63 -10.78
CA PHE A 68 3.36 -5.82 -9.71
C PHE A 68 4.90 -5.80 -9.76
N ALA A 69 5.53 -6.92 -10.09
CA ALA A 69 6.99 -7.01 -10.20
C ALA A 69 7.52 -6.10 -11.32
N ASP A 70 6.91 -6.14 -12.50
CA ASP A 70 7.32 -5.31 -13.64
C ASP A 70 7.11 -3.83 -13.33
N PHE A 71 5.96 -3.48 -12.74
CA PHE A 71 5.68 -2.12 -12.31
C PHE A 71 6.72 -1.59 -11.34
N VAL A 72 7.09 -2.38 -10.32
CA VAL A 72 8.11 -1.98 -9.34
C VAL A 72 9.44 -1.79 -10.05
N GLN A 73 9.89 -2.73 -10.87
CA GLN A 73 11.17 -2.64 -11.59
C GLN A 73 11.27 -1.39 -12.46
N GLN A 74 10.21 -1.05 -13.21
CA GLN A 74 10.17 0.13 -14.07
C GLN A 74 10.23 1.45 -13.28
N ASN A 75 9.78 1.45 -12.03
CA ASN A 75 9.68 2.64 -11.20
C ASN A 75 10.72 2.71 -10.06
N LEU A 76 11.62 1.73 -9.96
CA LEU A 76 12.65 1.66 -8.91
C LEU A 76 13.45 2.96 -8.74
N PRO A 77 13.93 3.64 -9.81
CA PRO A 77 14.67 4.89 -9.66
C PRO A 77 13.86 5.98 -8.94
N ARG A 78 12.57 6.13 -9.29
CA ARG A 78 11.67 7.13 -8.68
C ARG A 78 11.47 6.88 -7.18
N PHE A 79 11.39 5.61 -6.79
CA PHE A 79 11.24 5.22 -5.38
C PHE A 79 12.54 5.43 -4.59
N ALA A 80 13.70 5.21 -5.21
CA ALA A 80 14.99 5.42 -4.57
C ALA A 80 15.24 6.92 -4.28
N ASP A 81 14.94 7.81 -5.23
CA ASP A 81 15.20 9.25 -5.09
C ASP A 81 14.36 9.93 -4.00
N SER A 82 13.17 9.38 -3.72
CA SER A 82 12.27 9.90 -2.66
C SER A 82 12.85 9.74 -1.24
N THR A 83 13.85 8.86 -1.04
CA THR A 83 14.54 8.69 0.25
C THR A 83 15.69 9.69 0.49
N ALA A 84 16.10 10.44 -0.53
CA ALA A 84 17.16 11.44 -0.41
C ALA A 84 16.66 12.81 0.09
N CYS A 85 15.39 13.17 -0.16
CA CYS A 85 14.80 14.47 0.20
C CYS A 85 14.32 14.56 1.67
N SER A 86 15.03 13.92 2.60
CA SER A 86 14.86 14.08 4.06
C SER A 86 16.18 14.50 4.75
N ARG A 87 17.33 14.36 4.08
CA ARG A 87 18.66 14.59 4.66
C ARG A 87 19.32 15.96 4.36
N LEU A 88 18.55 16.95 3.91
CA LEU A 88 19.07 18.29 3.57
C LEU A 88 18.33 19.46 4.26
N ARG A 89 17.82 19.25 5.48
CA ARG A 89 17.39 20.36 6.35
C ARG A 89 18.24 20.39 7.62
N HIS A 90 19.42 21.00 7.50
CA HIS A 90 20.22 21.54 8.60
C HIS A 90 20.15 23.06 8.57
#